data_AF-A0A096D4I4-F1
#
_entry.id   AF-A0A096D4I4-F1
#
_cell.length_a   1.000
_cell.length_b   1.000
_cell.length_c   1.000
_cell.angle_alpha   90.00
_cell.angle_beta   90.00
_cell.angle_gamma   90.00
#
_symmetry.space_group_name_H-M   'P 1'
#
loop_
_entity.id
_entity.type
_entity.pdbx_description
1 polymer ?
#
loop_
_entity_poly.entity_id
_entity_poly.type
_entity_poly.pdbx_seq_one_letter_code
_entity_poly.pdbx_strand_id
1 'polypeptide(L)'
;MKNINKLEKVKKFLEENNIKYARAVNKPGKRDLWIPTLRIAIKIDSEDGQLFFKKYRRWAYPVFIRDNDTPKFVLEKVQNTIIKAMTRQQVKAMRIIEKKEKERLASHNG
;
A
#
# COMPACT_ATOMS: atom_id res chain seq x y z
N MET A 1 9.29 21.38 -7.15
CA MET A 1 9.91 20.51 -6.11
C MET A 1 10.24 19.16 -6.74
N LYS A 2 11.47 18.65 -6.63
CA LYS A 2 11.87 17.36 -7.22
C LYS A 2 11.08 16.19 -6.59
N ASN A 3 10.76 15.15 -7.36
CA ASN A 3 10.00 13.97 -6.86
C ASN A 3 10.70 13.23 -5.72
N ILE A 4 12.03 13.22 -5.70
CA ILE A 4 12.82 12.67 -4.59
C ILE A 4 12.42 13.34 -3.27
N ASN A 5 12.21 14.66 -3.26
CA ASN A 5 11.80 15.38 -2.05
C ASN A 5 10.35 15.06 -1.65
N LYS A 6 9.49 14.68 -2.60
CA LYS A 6 8.13 14.18 -2.32
C LYS A 6 8.18 12.80 -1.67
N LEU A 7 9.06 11.91 -2.17
CA LEU A 7 9.28 10.59 -1.58
C LEU A 7 9.83 10.68 -0.15
N GLU A 8 10.77 11.60 0.12
CA GLU A 8 11.27 11.83 1.48
C GLU A 8 10.15 12.34 2.42
N LYS A 9 9.24 13.19 1.94
CA LYS A 9 8.06 13.59 2.72
C LYS A 9 7.14 12.41 3.03
N VAL A 10 6.96 11.48 2.08
CA VAL A 10 6.21 10.25 2.34
C VAL A 10 6.90 9.41 3.41
N LYS A 11 8.23 9.25 3.37
CA LYS A 11 8.97 8.50 4.41
C LYS A 11 8.78 9.12 5.79
N LYS A 12 8.96 10.44 5.92
CA LYS A 12 8.73 11.17 7.18
C LYS A 12 7.32 10.96 7.71
N PHE A 13 6.31 11.09 6.85
CA PHE A 13 4.92 10.81 7.21
C PHE A 13 4.74 9.39 7.76
N LEU A 14 5.35 8.37 7.12
CA LEU A 14 5.27 7.00 7.60
C LEU A 14 5.98 6.82 8.96
N GLU A 15 7.13 7.45 9.16
CA GLU A 15 7.90 7.41 10.41
C GLU A 15 7.12 8.06 11.56
N GLU A 16 6.59 9.27 11.35
CA GLU A 16 5.76 10.00 12.31
C GLU A 16 4.51 9.20 12.74
N ASN A 17 3.99 8.35 11.85
CA ASN A 17 2.81 7.51 12.11
C ASN A 17 3.18 6.06 12.51
N ASN A 18 4.45 5.77 12.81
CA ASN A 18 4.92 4.43 13.20
C ASN A 18 4.61 3.32 12.16
N ILE A 19 4.53 3.68 10.88
CA ILE A 19 4.25 2.74 9.79
C ILE A 19 5.58 2.22 9.23
N LYS A 20 5.85 0.93 9.47
CA LYS A 20 7.05 0.26 8.97
C LYS A 20 7.06 0.21 7.43
N TYR A 21 8.18 0.60 6.84
CA TYR A 21 8.42 0.51 5.41
C TYR A 21 9.81 -0.06 5.11
N ALA A 22 10.00 -0.56 3.89
CA ALA A 22 11.27 -1.01 3.36
C ALA A 22 11.68 -0.14 2.15
N ARG A 23 12.97 0.12 2.03
CA ARG A 23 13.54 0.85 0.89
C ARG A 23 13.56 0.00 -0.39
N ALA A 24 13.72 0.70 -1.51
CA ALA A 24 13.77 0.17 -2.86
C ALA A 24 14.83 -0.91 -3.08
N VAL A 25 14.60 -1.70 -4.13
CA VAL A 25 15.66 -2.44 -4.84
C VAL A 25 15.86 -1.73 -6.16
N ASN A 26 17.09 -1.29 -6.47
CA ASN A 26 17.41 -0.57 -7.71
C ASN A 26 17.35 -1.52 -8.93
N LYS A 27 16.15 -1.76 -9.46
CA LYS A 27 15.89 -2.55 -10.67
C LYS A 27 14.64 -2.05 -11.41
N PRO A 28 14.58 -2.19 -12.75
CA PRO A 28 13.39 -1.81 -13.52
C PRO A 28 12.09 -2.47 -13.04
N GLY A 29 11.02 -1.69 -13.05
CA GLY A 29 9.69 -2.06 -12.61
C GLY A 29 9.59 -2.35 -11.11
N LYS A 30 10.62 -2.03 -10.32
CA LYS A 30 10.55 -2.10 -8.86
C LYS A 30 10.02 -0.80 -8.27
N ARG A 31 9.71 -0.90 -6.99
CA ARG A 31 9.14 0.13 -6.14
C ARG A 31 10.28 0.90 -5.48
N ASP A 32 10.08 2.20 -5.28
CA ASP A 32 10.98 3.06 -4.53
C ASP A 32 10.73 2.96 -3.01
N LEU A 33 9.49 2.61 -2.63
CA LEU A 33 9.09 2.35 -1.25
C LEU A 33 8.13 1.17 -1.17
N TRP A 34 8.22 0.44 -0.07
CA TRP A 34 7.36 -0.71 0.20
C TRP A 34 6.80 -0.64 1.60
N ILE A 35 5.48 -0.79 1.74
CA ILE A 35 4.81 -0.95 3.03
C ILE A 35 4.31 -2.41 3.09
N PRO A 36 5.07 -3.35 3.70
CA PRO A 36 4.80 -4.78 3.60
C PRO A 36 3.46 -5.18 4.20
N THR A 37 3.15 -4.65 5.38
CA THR A 37 1.94 -4.97 6.16
C THR A 37 0.68 -4.66 5.38
N LEU A 38 0.66 -3.54 4.65
CA LEU A 38 -0.48 -3.06 3.87
C LEU A 38 -0.41 -3.46 2.38
N ARG A 39 0.70 -4.08 1.97
CA ARG A 39 1.02 -4.42 0.58
C ARG A 39 0.95 -3.21 -0.36
N ILE A 40 1.50 -2.07 0.06
CA ILE A 40 1.51 -0.82 -0.74
C ILE A 40 2.88 -0.64 -1.36
N ALA A 41 2.92 -0.53 -2.68
CA ALA A 41 4.14 -0.26 -3.45
C ALA A 41 4.07 1.17 -3.98
N ILE A 42 5.08 1.98 -3.68
CA ILE A 42 5.15 3.37 -4.14
C ILE A 42 6.31 3.49 -5.13
N LYS A 43 6.09 4.22 -6.22
CA LYS A 43 7.09 4.47 -7.26
C LYS A 43 7.06 5.94 -7.69
N ILE A 44 8.23 6.53 -7.87
CA ILE A 44 8.41 7.77 -8.63
C ILE A 44 8.20 7.43 -10.10
N ASP A 45 7.28 8.13 -10.75
CA ASP A 45 6.92 7.85 -12.14
C ASP A 45 8.12 8.07 -13.06
N SER A 46 8.34 7.12 -13.96
CA SER A 46 9.48 7.03 -14.87
C SER A 46 9.12 6.09 -16.02
N GLU A 47 10.01 5.91 -17.00
CA GLU A 47 9.76 5.12 -18.23
C GLU A 47 9.28 3.68 -17.94
N ASP A 48 9.74 3.07 -16.84
CA ASP A 48 9.34 1.73 -16.39
C ASP A 48 8.05 1.70 -15.54
N GLY A 49 7.30 2.80 -15.48
CA GLY A 49 6.06 2.94 -14.70
C GLY A 49 5.00 1.90 -15.09
N GLN A 50 4.86 1.60 -16.38
CA GLN A 50 3.93 0.55 -16.84
C GLN A 50 4.35 -0.85 -16.33
N LEU A 51 5.64 -1.16 -16.34
CA LEU A 51 6.16 -2.43 -15.86
C LEU A 51 5.89 -2.58 -14.36
N PHE A 52 6.10 -1.51 -13.59
CA PHE A 52 5.72 -1.45 -12.18
C PHE A 52 4.22 -1.70 -11.99
N PHE A 53 3.34 -1.00 -12.71
CA PHE A 53 1.90 -1.17 -12.55
C PHE A 53 1.46 -2.62 -12.85
N LYS A 54 1.91 -3.18 -13.98
CA LYS A 54 1.61 -4.56 -14.36
C LYS A 54 2.06 -5.56 -13.28
N LYS A 55 3.22 -5.31 -12.66
CA LYS A 55 3.80 -6.17 -11.63
C LYS A 55 3.01 -6.16 -10.33
N TYR A 56 2.58 -5.00 -9.84
CA TYR A 56 1.99 -4.86 -8.50
C TYR A 56 0.46 -4.88 -8.48
N ARG A 57 -0.23 -4.46 -9.55
CA ARG A 57 -1.70 -4.29 -9.57
C ARG A 57 -2.52 -5.53 -9.14
N ARG A 58 -1.97 -6.74 -9.31
CA ARG A 58 -2.67 -8.00 -8.98
C ARG A 58 -2.61 -8.36 -7.50
N TRP A 59 -1.60 -7.90 -6.77
CA TRP A 59 -1.31 -8.41 -5.42
C TRP A 59 -0.92 -7.32 -4.41
N ALA A 60 -0.78 -6.08 -4.85
CA ALA A 60 -0.42 -4.93 -4.03
C ALA A 60 -1.21 -3.69 -4.51
N TYR A 61 -1.14 -2.61 -3.72
CA TYR A 61 -1.65 -1.30 -4.10
C TYR A 61 -0.51 -0.46 -4.70
N PRO A 62 -0.46 -0.28 -6.03
CA PRO A 62 0.51 0.60 -6.67
C PRO A 62 0.13 2.07 -6.46
N VAL A 63 1.10 2.88 -6.04
CA VAL A 63 0.96 4.33 -5.89
C VAL A 63 2.08 5.01 -6.68
N PHE A 64 1.72 5.98 -7.50
CA PHE A 64 2.66 6.78 -8.29
C PHE A 64 2.84 8.17 -7.69
N ILE A 65 4.09 8.60 -7.60
CA ILE A 65 4.51 9.99 -7.36
C ILE A 65 4.90 10.57 -8.71
N ARG A 66 4.08 11.48 -9.25
CA ARG A 66 4.30 12.11 -10.55
C ARG A 66 4.91 13.51 -10.40
N ASP A 67 5.55 14.00 -11.46
CA ASP A 67 6.12 15.35 -11.48
C ASP A 67 5.07 16.43 -11.19
N ASN A 68 3.88 16.29 -11.77
CA ASN A 68 2.78 17.24 -11.61
C ASN A 68 2.03 17.11 -10.27
N ASP A 69 2.29 16.06 -9.48
CA ASP A 69 1.64 15.91 -8.17
C ASP A 69 2.22 16.91 -7.15
N THR A 70 1.37 17.61 -6.40
CA THR A 70 1.84 18.41 -5.25
C THR A 70 2.23 17.50 -4.08
N PRO A 71 3.14 17.93 -3.17
CA PRO A 71 3.48 17.12 -1.99
C PRO A 71 2.27 16.77 -1.13
N LYS A 72 1.33 17.70 -0.96
CA LYS A 72 0.08 17.48 -0.22
C LYS A 72 -0.75 16.37 -0.88
N PHE A 73 -0.94 16.46 -2.20
CA PHE A 73 -1.68 15.45 -2.95
C PHE A 73 -1.04 14.06 -2.89
N VAL A 74 0.30 13.97 -2.92
CA VAL A 74 1.01 12.70 -2.74
C VAL A 74 0.73 12.09 -1.37
N LEU A 75 0.77 12.89 -0.30
CA LEU A 75 0.47 12.43 1.05
C LEU A 75 -0.97 11.94 1.17
N GLU A 76 -1.94 12.71 0.66
CA GLU A 76 -3.35 12.32 0.62
C GLU A 76 -3.55 11.01 -0.14
N LYS A 77 -2.91 10.85 -1.30
CA LYS A 77 -2.95 9.61 -2.10
C LYS A 77 -2.41 8.41 -1.31
N VAL A 78 -1.30 8.58 -0.59
CA VAL A 78 -0.72 7.53 0.27
C VAL A 78 -1.65 7.20 1.43
N GLN A 79 -2.15 8.21 2.14
CA GLN A 79 -3.07 8.05 3.27
C GLN A 79 -4.36 7.33 2.85
N ASN A 80 -4.98 7.76 1.75
CA ASN A 80 -6.18 7.12 1.21
C ASN A 80 -5.92 5.66 0.82
N THR A 81 -4.72 5.35 0.31
CA THR A 81 -4.32 3.98 0.00
C THR A 81 -4.13 3.13 1.25
N ILE A 82 -3.56 3.70 2.33
CA ILE A 82 -3.43 3.06 3.63
C ILE A 82 -4.81 2.72 4.20
N ILE A 83 -5.72 3.70 4.26
CA ILE A 83 -7.10 3.50 4.74
C ILE A 83 -7.77 2.37 3.95
N LYS A 84 -7.71 2.43 2.61
CA LYS A 84 -8.26 1.38 1.74
C LYS A 84 -7.68 -0.01 2.02
N ALA A 85 -6.37 -0.11 2.23
CA ALA A 85 -5.71 -1.37 2.53
C ALA A 85 -6.14 -1.92 3.90
N MET A 86 -6.20 -1.07 4.93
CA MET A 86 -6.64 -1.43 6.27
C MET A 86 -8.10 -1.88 6.30
N THR A 87 -9.01 -1.13 5.67
CA THR A 87 -10.44 -1.51 5.58
C THR A 87 -10.61 -2.89 4.95
N ARG A 88 -9.87 -3.19 3.88
CA ARG A 88 -9.95 -4.51 3.24
C ARG A 88 -9.40 -5.64 4.11
N GLN A 89 -8.36 -5.39 4.90
CA GLN A 89 -7.85 -6.36 5.87
C GLN A 89 -8.87 -6.62 6.98
N GLN A 90 -9.49 -5.57 7.51
CA GLN A 90 -10.53 -5.68 8.53
C GLN A 90 -11.74 -6.47 8.02
N VAL A 91 -12.26 -6.14 6.83
CA VAL A 91 -13.38 -6.88 6.19
C VAL A 91 -13.02 -8.36 6.01
N LYS A 92 -11.79 -8.67 5.59
CA LYS A 92 -11.34 -10.06 5.45
C LYS A 92 -11.29 -10.77 6.80
N ALA A 93 -10.80 -10.11 7.85
CA ALA A 93 -10.74 -10.68 9.19
C ALA A 93 -12.15 -10.99 9.73
N MET A 94 -13.10 -10.05 9.59
CA MET A 94 -14.49 -10.25 10.00
C MET A 94 -15.13 -11.46 9.31
N ARG A 95 -14.97 -11.60 7.99
CA ARG A 95 -15.48 -12.76 7.25
C ARG A 95 -14.90 -14.10 7.72
N ILE A 96 -13.63 -14.11 8.15
CA ILE A 96 -13.01 -15.32 8.70
C ILE A 96 -13.63 -15.65 10.07
N ILE A 97 -13.88 -14.65 10.90
CA ILE A 97 -14.52 -14.82 12.21
C ILE A 97 -15.93 -15.37 12.03
N GLU A 98 -16.76 -14.72 11.20
CA GLU A 98 -18.12 -15.15 10.89
C GLU A 98 -18.19 -16.60 10.38
N LYS A 99 -17.24 -16.98 9.51
CA LYS A 99 -17.17 -18.34 8.98
C LYS A 99 -16.88 -19.35 10.10
N LYS A 100 -15.90 -19.07 10.97
CA LYS A 100 -15.56 -19.95 12.09
C LYS A 100 -16.69 -20.09 13.10
N GLU A 101 -17.42 -19.02 13.37
CA GLU A 101 -18.59 -19.06 14.25
C GLU A 101 -19.71 -19.93 13.67
N LYS A 102 -19.99 -19.81 12.37
CA LYS A 102 -20.97 -20.68 11.69
C LYS A 102 -20.56 -22.15 11.75
N GLU A 103 -19.28 -22.47 11.50
CA GLU A 103 -18.76 -23.84 11.58
C GLU A 103 -18.88 -24.40 13.01
N ARG A 104 -18.57 -23.58 14.03
CA ARG A 104 -18.71 -23.97 15.45
C ARG A 104 -20.16 -24.24 15.84
N LEU A 105 -21.10 -23.40 15.41
CA LEU A 105 -22.53 -23.58 15.70
C LEU A 105 -23.08 -24.84 15.02
N ALA A 106 -22.65 -25.11 13.79
CA ALA A 106 -23.05 -26.33 13.08
C ALA A 106 -22.54 -27.61 13.76
N SER A 107 -21.35 -27.58 14.36
CA SER A 107 -20.78 -28.75 15.06
C SER A 107 -21.32 -28.99 16.47
N HIS A 108 -22.06 -28.03 17.07
CA HIS A 108 -22.69 -28.20 18.38
C HIS A 108 -24.16 -28.63 18.29
N ASN A 109 -24.79 -28.48 17.13
CA ASN A 109 -26.21 -28.76 16.89
C ASN A 109 -26.46 -30.06 16.11
N GLY A 110 -25.43 -30.85 15.82
CA GLY A 110 -25.51 -32.16 15.14
C GLY A 110 -24.83 -33.23 15.97
#